data_AF-A0A1I0LZD2-F1
#
_entry.id   AF-A0A1I0LZD2-F1
#
_cell.length_a   1.000
_cell.length_b   1.000
_cell.length_c   1.000
_cell.angle_alpha   90.00
_cell.angle_beta   90.00
_cell.angle_gamma   90.00
#
_symmetry.space_group_name_H-M   'P 1'
#
loop_
_entity.id
_entity.type
_entity.pdbx_description
1 polymer ?
#
loop_
_entity_poly.entity_id
_entity_poly.type
_entity_poly.pdbx_seq_one_letter_code
_entity_poly.pdbx_strand_id
1 'polypeptide(L)'
;MGLQKSGTTDKFTFYYQNKDHLGTVRETVTSAGAMKQRVNYYPFGGQLVDTLKVMIWNRDFQQYKYNGKEFDGMYGLNTYDYGARQHYPILARWDRLDPLCEKYYGVSPYAYCAK
;
A
#
# COMPACT_ATOMS: atom_id res chain seq x y z
N MET A 1 -12.95 -18.26 -49.89
CA MET A 1 -13.47 -17.63 -48.67
C MET A 1 -12.33 -17.62 -47.65
N GLY A 2 -11.52 -16.54 -47.62
CA GLY A 2 -10.32 -16.46 -46.79
C GLY A 2 -10.67 -16.03 -45.37
N LEU A 3 -10.34 -16.86 -44.38
CA LEU A 3 -10.43 -16.52 -42.96
C LEU A 3 -9.34 -15.48 -42.64
N GLN A 4 -9.73 -14.22 -42.44
CA GLN A 4 -8.83 -13.23 -41.85
C GLN A 4 -8.65 -13.55 -40.36
N LYS A 5 -7.45 -13.96 -39.96
CA LYS A 5 -7.06 -14.01 -38.54
C LYS A 5 -6.90 -12.56 -38.06
N SER A 6 -7.86 -12.07 -37.28
CA SER A 6 -7.71 -10.84 -36.51
C SER A 6 -6.66 -11.05 -35.42
N GLY A 7 -5.44 -10.59 -35.65
CA GLY A 7 -4.38 -10.62 -34.64
C GLY A 7 -4.64 -9.55 -33.58
N THR A 8 -5.08 -9.96 -32.39
CA THR A 8 -5.19 -9.05 -31.25
C THR A 8 -3.79 -8.74 -30.75
N THR A 9 -3.36 -7.48 -30.82
CA THR A 9 -2.11 -7.03 -30.21
C THR A 9 -2.38 -6.65 -28.76
N ASP A 10 -1.67 -7.28 -27.82
CA ASP A 10 -1.80 -6.95 -26.40
C ASP A 10 -1.32 -5.53 -26.13
N LYS A 11 -2.23 -4.67 -25.63
CA LYS A 11 -1.93 -3.29 -25.28
C LYS A 11 -1.71 -3.17 -23.78
N PHE A 12 -0.44 -3.17 -23.36
CA PHE A 12 -0.07 -2.95 -21.96
C PHE A 12 -0.12 -1.46 -21.61
N THR A 13 -0.63 -1.15 -20.42
CA THR A 13 -0.54 0.20 -19.83
C THR A 13 0.36 0.14 -18.60
N PHE A 14 1.42 0.94 -18.61
CA PHE A 14 2.39 0.98 -17.52
C PHE A 14 2.11 2.14 -16.57
N TYR A 15 2.26 1.86 -15.28
CA TYR A 15 2.19 2.83 -14.20
C TYR A 15 3.48 2.78 -13.39
N TYR A 16 3.96 3.94 -12.97
CA TYR A 16 5.21 4.10 -12.23
C TYR A 16 4.91 4.68 -10.85
N GLN A 17 5.62 4.18 -9.84
CA GLN A 17 5.40 4.55 -8.44
C GLN A 17 6.58 5.37 -7.91
N ASN A 18 6.29 6.56 -7.40
CA ASN A 18 7.25 7.36 -6.64
C ASN A 18 7.20 6.92 -5.19
N LYS A 19 8.32 6.39 -4.70
CA LYS A 19 8.45 5.87 -3.34
C LYS A 19 9.38 6.73 -2.51
N ASP A 20 9.13 6.82 -1.22
CA ASP A 20 10.08 7.40 -0.27
C ASP A 20 11.16 6.38 0.15
N HIS A 21 12.05 6.79 1.06
CA HIS A 21 13.18 5.98 1.52
C HIS A 21 12.77 4.69 2.26
N LEU A 22 11.53 4.60 2.77
CA LEU A 22 10.99 3.39 3.40
C LEU A 22 10.20 2.52 2.41
N GLY A 23 10.12 2.95 1.15
CA GLY A 23 9.37 2.26 0.10
C GLY A 23 7.87 2.56 0.11
N THR A 24 7.41 3.54 0.89
CA THR A 24 6.00 3.97 0.86
C THR A 24 5.69 4.65 -0.47
N VAL A 25 4.65 4.18 -1.16
CA VAL A 25 4.19 4.77 -2.43
C VAL A 25 3.48 6.09 -2.15
N ARG A 26 4.08 7.21 -2.54
CA ARG A 26 3.49 8.55 -2.38
C ARG A 26 2.61 8.92 -3.57
N GLU A 27 3.05 8.55 -4.77
CA GLU A 27 2.38 8.89 -6.02
C GLU A 27 2.49 7.76 -7.03
N THR A 28 1.47 7.61 -7.87
CA THR A 28 1.47 6.74 -9.05
C THR A 28 1.18 7.59 -10.28
N VAL A 29 2.00 7.45 -11.32
CA VAL A 29 1.92 8.24 -12.57
C VAL A 29 1.89 7.33 -13.80
N THR A 30 1.39 7.84 -14.92
CA THR A 30 1.51 7.17 -16.23
C THR A 30 2.91 7.32 -16.81
N SER A 31 3.21 6.61 -17.90
CA SER A 31 4.44 6.80 -18.68
C SER A 31 4.64 8.24 -19.20
N ALA A 32 3.55 9.00 -19.38
CA ALA A 32 3.60 10.41 -19.76
C ALA A 32 3.72 11.36 -18.55
N GLY A 33 3.88 10.84 -17.33
CA GLY A 33 3.97 11.63 -16.10
C GLY A 33 2.63 12.15 -15.57
N ALA A 34 1.50 11.75 -16.16
CA ALA A 34 0.18 12.16 -15.68
C ALA A 34 -0.15 11.47 -14.35
N MET A 35 -0.55 12.25 -13.34
CA MET A 35 -0.82 11.68 -12.01
C MET A 35 -2.10 10.85 -11.98
N LYS A 36 -1.99 9.63 -11.45
CA LYS A 36 -3.10 8.68 -11.30
C LYS A 36 -3.53 8.49 -9.86
N GLN A 37 -2.61 8.57 -8.91
CA GLN A 37 -2.89 8.48 -7.49
C GLN A 37 -1.87 9.30 -6.72
N ARG A 38 -2.32 9.97 -5.65
CA ARG A 38 -1.47 10.55 -4.60
C ARG A 38 -2.06 10.21 -3.25
N VAL A 39 -1.25 9.70 -2.35
CA VAL A 39 -1.66 9.41 -0.97
C VAL A 39 -0.54 9.85 -0.04
N ASN A 40 -0.92 10.62 0.96
CA ASN A 40 -0.05 11.00 2.05
C ASN A 40 -0.41 10.20 3.31
N TYR A 41 0.58 9.94 4.16
CA TYR A 41 0.45 9.05 5.31
C TYR A 41 0.91 9.75 6.58
N TYR A 42 0.23 9.46 7.69
CA TYR A 42 0.75 9.63 9.04
C TYR A 42 1.96 8.71 9.28
N PRO A 43 2.79 8.98 10.30
CA PRO A 43 4.03 8.23 10.54
C PRO A 43 3.89 6.71 10.62
N PHE A 44 2.76 6.20 11.14
CA PHE A 44 2.52 4.75 11.28
C PHE A 44 1.72 4.13 10.12
N GLY A 45 1.58 4.86 9.01
CA GLY A 45 0.94 4.36 7.79
C GLY A 45 -0.56 4.64 7.69
N GLY A 46 -1.16 5.33 8.67
CA GLY A 46 -2.53 5.79 8.54
C GLY A 46 -2.63 6.73 7.35
N GLN A 47 -3.53 6.48 6.42
CA GLN A 47 -3.75 7.41 5.31
C GLN A 47 -4.26 8.73 5.89
N LEU A 48 -3.66 9.85 5.48
CA LEU A 48 -4.24 11.15 5.78
C LEU A 48 -5.69 11.16 5.28
N VAL A 49 -6.54 11.94 5.95
CA VAL A 49 -7.91 12.21 5.49
C VAL A 49 -7.96 13.71 5.25
N ASP A 50 -8.02 14.09 3.99
CA ASP A 50 -8.10 15.47 3.53
C ASP A 50 -9.01 15.51 2.30
N THR A 51 -9.85 16.54 2.24
CA THR A 51 -10.74 16.81 1.10
C THR A 51 -10.04 17.61 0.00
N LEU A 52 -8.87 18.20 0.28
CA LEU A 52 -8.07 18.89 -0.70
C LEU A 52 -7.35 17.89 -1.62
N LYS A 53 -7.71 17.93 -2.91
CA LYS A 53 -7.11 17.14 -4.01
C LYS A 53 -5.59 17.28 -4.14
N VAL A 54 -5.00 18.28 -3.48
CA VAL A 54 -3.55 18.48 -3.40
C VAL A 54 -2.88 17.40 -2.54
N MET A 55 -3.52 16.96 -1.46
CA MET A 55 -2.94 16.01 -0.50
C MET A 55 -3.32 14.56 -0.81
N ILE A 56 -4.52 14.33 -1.32
CA ILE A 56 -5.04 12.98 -1.61
C ILE A 56 -5.81 13.01 -2.92
N TRP A 57 -5.47 12.08 -3.82
CA TRP A 57 -6.13 11.92 -5.10
C TRP A 57 -6.25 10.45 -5.47
N ASN A 58 -7.46 10.02 -5.83
CA ASN A 58 -7.76 8.67 -6.36
C ASN A 58 -7.08 7.56 -5.55
N ARG A 59 -7.30 7.60 -4.24
CA ARG A 59 -6.62 6.77 -3.25
C ARG A 59 -6.75 5.28 -3.50
N ASP A 60 -7.82 4.84 -4.15
CA ASP A 60 -8.20 3.43 -4.28
C ASP A 60 -7.74 2.81 -5.61
N PHE A 61 -6.97 3.54 -6.42
CA PHE A 61 -6.48 3.07 -7.73
C PHE A 61 -5.48 1.91 -7.65
N GLN A 62 -4.55 1.95 -6.70
CA GLN A 62 -3.53 0.93 -6.43
C GLN A 62 -3.50 0.61 -4.93
N GLN A 63 -3.53 -0.67 -4.59
CA GLN A 63 -3.57 -1.22 -3.24
C GLN A 63 -2.21 -1.24 -2.53
N TYR A 64 -1.08 -1.32 -3.26
CA TYR A 64 0.25 -1.21 -2.66
C TYR A 64 0.56 0.23 -2.23
N LYS A 65 0.82 0.43 -0.93
CA LYS A 65 0.79 1.74 -0.28
C LYS A 65 1.95 1.93 0.72
N TYR A 66 1.68 1.92 2.02
CA TYR A 66 2.66 2.18 3.08
C TYR A 66 3.70 1.06 3.15
N ASN A 67 4.98 1.42 3.17
CA ASN A 67 6.14 0.52 3.06
C ASN A 67 6.04 -0.49 1.90
N GLY A 68 5.33 -0.10 0.82
CA GLY A 68 5.08 -0.97 -0.33
C GLY A 68 4.25 -2.21 0.00
N LYS A 69 3.49 -2.20 1.10
CA LYS A 69 2.58 -3.30 1.48
C LYS A 69 1.19 -3.09 0.92
N GLU A 70 0.52 -4.20 0.65
CA GLU A 70 -0.86 -4.20 0.19
C GLU A 70 -1.77 -3.69 1.30
N PHE A 71 -2.63 -2.74 0.95
CA PHE A 71 -3.65 -2.21 1.85
C PHE A 71 -4.93 -3.03 1.73
N ASP A 72 -5.35 -3.62 2.84
CA ASP A 72 -6.63 -4.32 2.96
C ASP A 72 -7.65 -3.41 3.66
N GLY A 73 -8.63 -2.93 2.88
CA GLY A 73 -9.74 -2.11 3.36
C GLY A 73 -10.97 -2.90 3.81
N MET A 74 -10.89 -4.23 3.87
CA MET A 74 -12.04 -5.10 4.12
C MET A 74 -12.75 -4.75 5.43
N TYR A 75 -14.06 -4.56 5.35
CA TYR A 75 -14.93 -4.15 6.47
C TYR A 75 -14.46 -2.89 7.23
N GLY A 76 -13.64 -2.04 6.60
CA GLY A 76 -13.10 -0.82 7.22
C GLY A 76 -11.95 -1.07 8.19
N LEU A 77 -11.36 -2.27 8.23
CA LEU A 77 -10.25 -2.60 9.10
C LEU A 77 -8.98 -1.82 8.73
N ASN A 78 -8.79 -1.52 7.43
CA ASN A 78 -7.75 -0.64 6.90
C ASN A 78 -6.34 -1.04 7.35
N THR A 79 -5.97 -2.29 7.12
CA THR A 79 -4.68 -2.87 7.53
C THR A 79 -3.71 -3.00 6.37
N TYR A 80 -2.45 -3.29 6.68
CA TYR A 80 -1.43 -3.62 5.69
C TYR A 80 -0.95 -5.05 5.85
N ASP A 81 -0.90 -5.79 4.74
CA ASP A 81 -0.42 -7.17 4.73
C ASP A 81 1.12 -7.23 4.67
N TYR A 82 1.74 -7.71 5.74
CA TYR A 82 3.19 -7.97 5.83
C TYR A 82 3.53 -9.46 5.67
N GLY A 83 2.57 -10.29 5.26
CA GLY A 83 2.67 -11.72 5.07
C GLY A 83 2.48 -12.49 6.38
N ALA A 84 3.38 -12.29 7.35
CA ALA A 84 3.29 -13.00 8.63
C ALA A 84 2.18 -12.44 9.55
N ARG A 85 1.91 -11.13 9.43
CA ARG A 85 1.00 -10.37 10.30
C ARG A 85 0.36 -9.23 9.51
N GLN A 86 -0.79 -8.74 9.97
CA GLN A 86 -1.41 -7.52 9.47
C GLN A 86 -1.02 -6.35 10.37
N HIS A 87 -0.54 -5.26 9.78
CA HIS A 87 -0.25 -4.02 10.51
C HIS A 87 -1.50 -3.17 10.60
N TYR A 88 -1.87 -2.77 11.80
CA TYR A 88 -2.99 -1.88 12.10
C TYR A 88 -2.47 -0.45 12.30
N PRO A 89 -2.52 0.41 11.26
CA PRO A 89 -1.81 1.68 11.25
C PRO A 89 -2.35 2.70 12.27
N ILE A 90 -3.65 2.66 12.56
CA ILE A 90 -4.29 3.60 13.51
C ILE A 90 -3.80 3.35 14.95
N LEU A 91 -3.50 2.10 15.30
CA LEU A 91 -3.03 1.70 16.63
C LEU A 91 -1.52 1.57 16.71
N ALA A 92 -0.82 1.65 15.57
CA ALA A 92 0.62 1.38 15.45
C ALA A 92 1.02 0.00 16.00
N ARG A 93 0.24 -1.05 15.69
CA ARG A 93 0.41 -2.40 16.25
C ARG A 93 0.15 -3.49 15.21
N TRP A 94 0.67 -4.69 15.50
CA TRP A 94 0.29 -5.90 14.79
C TRP A 94 -1.09 -6.41 15.24
N ASP A 95 -1.81 -7.09 14.35
CA ASP A 95 -3.09 -7.75 14.62
C ASP A 95 -2.95 -9.03 15.46
N ARG A 96 -1.80 -9.69 15.39
CA ARG A 96 -1.53 -11.00 16.00
C ARG A 96 -0.16 -11.04 16.67
N LEU A 97 0.01 -12.02 17.56
CA LEU A 97 1.26 -12.25 18.30
C LEU A 97 2.43 -12.50 17.34
N ASP A 98 3.59 -11.93 17.66
CA ASP A 98 4.84 -12.25 16.97
C ASP A 98 5.22 -13.73 17.15
N PRO A 99 5.43 -14.50 16.06
CA PRO A 99 5.94 -15.87 16.17
C PRO A 99 7.30 -15.99 16.87
N LEU A 100 8.06 -14.90 16.96
CA LEU A 100 9.36 -14.82 17.63
C LEU A 100 9.27 -14.06 18.97
N CYS A 101 8.09 -13.95 19.58
CA CYS A 101 7.92 -13.20 20.83
C CYS A 101 8.79 -13.76 21.98
N GLU A 102 8.99 -15.07 22.04
CA GLU A 102 9.80 -15.75 23.07
C GLU A 102 11.28 -15.35 23.04
N LYS A 103 11.77 -14.80 21.92
CA LYS A 103 13.14 -14.27 21.84
C LYS A 103 13.28 -12.87 22.46
N TYR A 104 12.17 -12.18 22.73
CA TYR A 104 12.15 -10.76 23.10
C TYR A 104 11.14 -10.48 24.21
N TYR A 105 11.32 -11.07 25.39
CA TYR A 105 10.39 -10.93 26.53
C TYR A 105 10.17 -9.48 26.99
N GLY A 106 11.10 -8.56 26.73
CA GLY A 106 10.97 -7.13 27.08
C GLY A 106 10.15 -6.30 26.09
N VAL A 107 9.73 -6.87 24.95
CA VAL A 107 8.98 -6.18 23.90
C VAL A 107 7.61 -6.82 23.75
N SER A 108 6.56 -6.00 23.69
CA SER A 108 5.22 -6.52 23.46
C SER A 108 5.17 -7.32 22.14
N PRO A 109 4.53 -8.50 22.10
CA PRO A 109 4.40 -9.29 20.87
C PRO A 109 3.60 -8.59 19.77
N TYR A 110 2.91 -7.49 20.09
CA TYR A 110 2.14 -6.66 19.15
C TYR A 110 2.85 -5.37 18.74
N ALA A 111 4.08 -5.12 19.22
CA ALA A 111 4.79 -3.88 18.95
C ALA A 111 5.24 -3.78 17.47
N TYR A 112 4.90 -2.67 16.83
CA TYR A 112 5.35 -2.33 15.49
C TYR A 112 6.73 -1.65 15.53
N CYS A 113 7.67 -2.08 14.67
CA CYS A 113 9.04 -1.52 14.56
C CYS A 113 9.85 -1.46 15.89
N ALA A 114 9.62 -2.39 16.81
CA ALA A 114 10.32 -2.45 18.10
C ALA A 114 11.34 -3.61 18.19
N LYS A 115 11.69 -4.21 17.06
CA LYS A 115 12.62 -5.33 16.92
C LYS A 115 13.54 -5.11 15.74
#